data_AF-A0A447JC08-F1
#
_entry.id   AF-A0A447JC08-F1
#
_cell.length_a   1.000
_cell.length_b   1.000
_cell.length_c   1.000
_cell.angle_alpha   90.00
_cell.angle_beta   90.00
_cell.angle_gamma   90.00
#
_symmetry.space_group_name_H-M   'P 1'
#
loop_
_entity.id
_entity.type
_entity.pdbx_description
1 polymer ?
#
loop_
_entity_poly.entity_id
_entity_poly.type
_entity_poly.pdbx_seq_one_letter_code
_entity_poly.pdbx_strand_id
1 'polypeptide(L)'
;MVKDILAPGLRVVFCGINPGLSSANTGFPFAHPANRFWKVIHLAGFTDRQLKPEEAEKLLDFRCGVTKLVDRPTVQATEVKLHELRSGGRKPDR
;
A
#
# COMPACT_ATOMS: atom_id res chain seq x y z
N MET A 1 -9.00 -5.31 -7.68
CA MET A 1 -8.04 -5.92 -6.73
C MET A 1 -6.78 -5.08 -6.74
N VAL A 2 -6.27 -4.66 -5.57
CA VAL A 2 -5.00 -3.92 -5.49
C VAL A 2 -3.86 -4.93 -5.47
N LYS A 3 -2.88 -4.82 -6.37
CA LYS A 3 -1.73 -5.73 -6.41
C LYS A 3 -0.67 -5.32 -5.38
N ASP A 4 0.16 -6.27 -4.97
CA ASP A 4 1.36 -5.97 -4.19
C ASP A 4 2.47 -5.52 -5.14
N ILE A 5 3.30 -4.59 -4.68
CA ILE A 5 4.44 -4.05 -5.43
C ILE A 5 5.68 -4.46 -4.64
N LEU A 6 6.26 -5.58 -5.03
CA LEU A 6 7.36 -6.24 -4.32
C LEU A 6 8.42 -6.68 -5.33
N ALA A 7 9.68 -6.55 -4.92
CA ALA A 7 10.85 -7.03 -5.65
C ALA A 7 11.97 -7.38 -4.66
N PRO A 8 12.97 -8.16 -5.07
CA PRO A 8 14.19 -8.34 -4.27
C PRO A 8 14.96 -7.02 -4.09
N GLY A 9 15.69 -6.88 -2.99
CA GLY A 9 16.61 -5.75 -2.77
C GLY A 9 15.93 -4.41 -2.44
N LEU A 10 14.65 -4.42 -2.08
CA LEU A 10 13.95 -3.22 -1.59
C LEU A 10 14.54 -2.76 -0.25
N ARG A 11 14.66 -1.43 -0.09
CA ARG A 11 15.06 -0.77 1.14
C ARG A 11 13.94 -0.76 2.17
N VAL A 12 12.70 -0.58 1.71
CA VAL A 12 11.49 -0.51 2.54
C VAL A 12 10.31 -1.11 1.79
N VAL A 13 9.47 -1.84 2.52
CA VAL A 13 8.12 -2.24 2.07
C VAL A 13 7.11 -1.58 2.98
N PHE A 14 6.26 -0.71 2.43
CA PHE A 14 5.16 -0.10 3.17
C PHE A 14 3.98 -1.06 3.23
N CYS A 15 3.55 -1.42 4.43
CA CYS A 15 2.39 -2.29 4.63
C CYS A 15 1.19 -1.48 5.13
N GLY A 16 0.13 -1.39 4.31
CA GLY A 16 -1.16 -0.85 4.73
C GLY A 16 -2.02 -1.89 5.46
N ILE A 17 -3.10 -1.45 6.11
CA ILE A 17 -4.05 -2.36 6.76
C ILE A 17 -4.80 -3.17 5.70
N ASN A 18 -5.56 -2.47 4.85
CA ASN A 18 -6.35 -3.04 3.76
C ASN A 18 -6.73 -1.94 2.74
N PRO A 19 -7.22 -2.29 1.55
CA PRO A 19 -7.64 -1.30 0.55
C PRO A 19 -8.87 -0.53 1.01
N GLY A 20 -8.82 0.80 0.94
CA GLY A 20 -10.03 1.63 0.95
C GLY A 20 -10.84 1.44 -0.33
N LEU A 21 -12.11 1.85 -0.35
CA LEU A 21 -12.99 1.67 -1.52
C LEU A 21 -12.42 2.27 -2.82
N SER A 22 -11.83 3.48 -2.79
CA SER A 22 -11.21 4.09 -3.97
C SER A 22 -10.04 3.27 -4.51
N SER A 23 -9.20 2.72 -3.61
CA SER A 23 -8.10 1.83 -3.99
C SER A 23 -8.61 0.52 -4.57
N ALA A 24 -9.65 -0.07 -3.98
CA ALA A 24 -10.26 -1.29 -4.50
C ALA A 24 -10.84 -1.09 -5.91
N ASN A 25 -11.46 0.07 -6.15
CA ASN A 25 -12.06 0.44 -7.44
C ASN A 25 -11.02 0.74 -8.52
N THR A 26 -9.97 1.50 -8.20
CA THR A 26 -8.93 1.90 -9.17
C THR A 26 -7.85 0.85 -9.37
N GLY A 27 -7.66 -0.05 -8.39
CA GLY A 27 -6.57 -1.02 -8.38
C GLY A 27 -5.25 -0.46 -7.84
N PHE A 28 -5.16 0.84 -7.54
CA PHE A 28 -3.94 1.48 -7.05
C PHE A 28 -3.90 1.61 -5.52
N PRO A 29 -2.75 1.39 -4.88
CA PRO A 29 -2.62 1.58 -3.43
C PRO A 29 -2.76 3.07 -3.08
N PHE A 30 -3.40 3.34 -1.93
CA PHE A 30 -3.56 4.68 -1.37
C PHE A 30 -4.17 5.72 -2.35
N ALA A 31 -5.19 5.31 -3.13
CA ALA A 31 -5.72 6.08 -4.25
C ALA A 31 -6.72 7.19 -3.85
N HIS A 32 -7.25 7.16 -2.63
CA HIS A 32 -8.18 8.20 -2.18
C HIS A 32 -7.43 9.55 -2.07
N PRO A 33 -7.92 10.67 -2.63
CA PRO A 33 -7.18 11.95 -2.66
C PRO A 33 -6.80 12.51 -1.28
N ALA A 34 -7.61 12.24 -0.26
CA ALA A 34 -7.30 12.63 1.12
C ALA A 34 -6.24 11.74 1.80
N ASN A 35 -5.85 10.61 1.19
CA ASN A 35 -4.76 9.79 1.71
C ASN A 35 -3.42 10.50 1.49
N ARG A 36 -2.66 10.67 2.56
CA ARG A 36 -1.41 11.44 2.56
C ARG A 36 -0.18 10.64 2.17
N PHE A 37 -0.28 9.32 1.94
CA PHE A 37 0.86 8.43 1.71
C PHE A 37 1.85 8.98 0.69
N TRP A 38 1.40 9.28 -0.52
CA TRP A 38 2.26 9.75 -1.62
C TRP A 38 2.98 11.06 -1.31
N LYS A 39 2.28 12.01 -0.67
CA LYS A 39 2.87 13.26 -0.21
C LYS A 39 3.91 13.02 0.89
N VAL A 40 3.59 12.16 1.85
CA VAL A 40 4.46 11.87 3.00
C VAL A 40 5.75 11.18 2.57
N ILE A 41 5.70 10.14 1.73
CA ILE A 41 6.91 9.41 1.34
C ILE A 41 7.85 10.26 0.49
N HIS A 42 7.30 11.18 -0.31
CA HIS A 42 8.10 12.15 -1.04
C HIS A 42 8.81 13.11 -0.10
N LEU A 43 8.06 13.75 0.80
CA LEU A 43 8.64 14.72 1.75
C LEU A 43 9.60 14.06 2.75
N ALA A 44 9.44 12.76 3.02
CA ALA A 44 10.36 11.97 3.85
C ALA A 44 11.61 11.49 3.08
N GLY A 45 11.71 11.75 1.76
CA GLY A 45 12.88 11.43 0.94
C GLY A 45 12.95 10.00 0.42
N PHE A 46 11.84 9.25 0.42
CA PHE A 46 11.79 7.94 -0.26
C PHE A 46 11.71 8.08 -1.77
N THR A 47 11.07 9.15 -2.26
CA THR A 47 10.96 9.47 -3.69
C THR A 47 11.39 10.92 -3.93
N ASP A 48 12.00 11.17 -5.09
CA ASP A 48 12.49 12.49 -5.51
C ASP A 48 11.36 13.48 -5.87
N ARG A 49 10.18 12.97 -6.19
CA ARG A 49 8.94 13.71 -6.43
C ARG A 49 7.73 13.00 -5.82
N GLN A 50 6.61 13.71 -5.71
CA GLN A 50 5.33 13.10 -5.35
C GLN A 50 4.78 12.30 -6.53
N LEU A 51 4.71 10.97 -6.39
CA LEU A 51 4.07 10.07 -7.35
C LEU A 51 2.54 10.17 -7.25
N LYS A 52 1.84 9.94 -8.38
CA LYS A 52 0.39 9.68 -8.36
C LYS A 52 0.11 8.20 -8.07
N PRO A 53 -1.10 7.82 -7.59
CA PRO A 53 -1.45 6.42 -7.36
C PRO A 53 -1.24 5.52 -8.59
N GLU A 54 -1.51 6.04 -9.80
CA GLU A 54 -1.36 5.31 -11.06
C GLU A 54 0.12 4.99 -11.39
N GLU A 55 1.05 5.68 -10.73
CA GLU A 55 2.50 5.51 -10.89
C GLU A 55 3.11 4.59 -9.83
N ALA A 56 2.28 3.89 -9.03
CA ALA A 56 2.76 3.15 -7.86
C ALA A 56 3.88 2.14 -8.17
N GLU A 57 3.87 1.50 -9.34
CA GLU A 57 4.92 0.56 -9.78
C GLU A 57 6.31 1.21 -9.85
N LYS A 58 6.39 2.52 -10.10
CA LYS A 58 7.67 3.27 -10.10
C LYS A 58 8.32 3.32 -8.72
N LEU A 59 7.64 2.93 -7.64
CA LEU A 59 8.29 2.79 -6.33
C LEU A 59 9.47 1.82 -6.36
N LEU A 60 9.43 0.81 -7.25
CA LEU A 60 10.53 -0.13 -7.42
C LEU A 60 11.83 0.56 -7.85
N ASP A 61 11.74 1.62 -8.66
CA ASP A 61 12.90 2.43 -9.08
C ASP A 61 13.61 3.09 -7.88
N PHE A 62 12.84 3.39 -6.82
CA PHE A 62 13.34 3.96 -5.56
C PHE A 62 13.69 2.89 -4.52
N ARG A 63 13.67 1.61 -4.90
CA ARG A 63 13.81 0.45 -4.01
C ARG A 63 12.79 0.47 -2.87
N CYS A 64 11.57 0.92 -3.14
CA CYS A 64 10.45 0.88 -2.21
C CYS A 64 9.35 -0.05 -2.73
N GLY A 65 8.62 -0.70 -1.83
CA GLY A 65 7.49 -1.57 -2.16
C GLY A 65 6.24 -1.21 -1.37
N VAL A 66 5.11 -1.79 -1.77
CA VAL A 66 3.82 -1.65 -1.09
C VAL A 66 3.10 -2.99 -1.00
N THR A 67 2.60 -3.31 0.19
CA THR A 67 1.69 -4.45 0.42
C THR A 67 0.59 -4.05 1.40
N LYS A 68 -0.27 -5.00 1.74
CA LYS A 68 -1.40 -4.86 2.64
C LYS A 68 -1.55 -6.12 3.48
N LEU A 69 -1.93 -5.95 4.73
CA LEU A 69 -2.12 -7.06 5.66
C LEU A 69 -3.37 -7.88 5.30
N VAL A 70 -4.46 -7.19 4.94
CA VAL A 70 -5.75 -7.79 4.61
C VAL A 70 -6.19 -7.37 3.21
N ASP A 71 -6.63 -8.34 2.40
CA ASP A 71 -7.02 -8.10 1.00
C ASP A 71 -8.45 -7.52 0.88
N ARG A 72 -9.33 -7.79 1.85
CA ARG A 72 -10.74 -7.36 1.85
C ARG A 72 -10.85 -5.83 1.95
N PRO A 73 -11.51 -5.16 0.99
CA PRO A 73 -11.73 -3.73 1.06
C PRO A 73 -12.74 -3.32 2.16
N THR A 74 -12.54 -2.14 2.74
CA THR A 74 -13.49 -1.50 3.67
C THR A 74 -13.56 0.01 3.44
N VAL A 75 -14.58 0.67 4.01
CA VAL A 75 -14.62 2.14 4.03
C VAL A 75 -13.59 2.68 5.01
N GLN A 76 -13.58 2.13 6.22
CA GLN A 76 -12.63 2.46 7.28
C GLN A 76 -11.80 1.25 7.70
N ALA A 77 -10.55 1.49 8.08
CA ALA A 77 -9.66 0.41 8.53
C ALA A 77 -10.13 -0.26 9.84
N THR A 78 -10.93 0.44 10.66
CA THR A 78 -11.52 -0.09 11.90
C THR A 78 -12.55 -1.21 11.66
N GLU A 79 -13.06 -1.35 10.43
CA GLU A 79 -13.97 -2.43 10.02
C GLU A 79 -13.24 -3.76 9.76
N VAL A 80 -11.90 -3.77 9.79
CA VAL A 80 -11.10 -4.99 9.70
C VAL A 80 -11.06 -5.66 11.06
N LYS A 81 -11.51 -6.92 11.12
CA LYS A 81 -11.57 -7.66 12.37
C LYS A 81 -10.17 -8.13 12.78
N LEU A 82 -9.94 -8.25 14.08
CA LEU A 82 -8.64 -8.67 14.63
C LEU A 82 -8.16 -10.02 14.08
N HIS A 83 -9.06 -10.97 13.83
CA HIS A 83 -8.67 -12.26 13.25
C HIS A 83 -8.17 -12.11 11.81
N GLU A 84 -8.69 -11.16 11.04
CA GLU A 84 -8.23 -10.89 9.67
C GLU A 84 -6.80 -10.34 9.70
N LEU A 85 -6.52 -9.39 10.62
CA LEU A 85 -5.17 -8.86 10.83
C LEU A 85 -4.19 -9.97 11.22
N ARG A 86 -4.58 -10.85 12.17
CA ARG A 86 -3.76 -11.98 12.63
C ARG A 86 -3.48 -12.97 11.50
N SER A 87 -4.49 -13.31 10.70
CA SER A 87 -4.31 -14.19 9.54
C SER A 87 -3.43 -13.55 8.48
N GLY A 88 -3.58 -12.23 8.24
CA GLY A 88 -2.75 -11.46 7.33
C GLY A 88 -1.27 -11.47 7.72
N GLY A 89 -0.96 -11.24 9.00
CA GLY A 89 0.42 -11.24 9.50
C GLY A 89 1.09 -12.62 9.58
N ARG A 90 0.34 -13.69 9.33
CA ARG A 90 0.87 -15.07 9.26
C ARG A 90 1.02 -15.57 7.83
N LYS A 91 0.58 -14.80 6.82
CA LYS A 91 0.81 -15.18 5.42
C LYS A 91 2.33 -15.30 5.23
N PRO A 92 2.83 -16.42 4.68
CA PRO A 92 4.25 -16.54 4.36
C PRO A 92 4.68 -15.39 3.45
N ASP A 93 5.92 -14.95 3.58
CA ASP A 93 6.50 -13.87 2.76
C ASP A 93 6.17 -14.09 1.28
N ARG A 94 5.50 -13.10 0.67
CA ARG A 94 5.14 -13.07 -0.75
C ARG A 94 6.34 -12.60 -1.59
#